data_AF-A0A2G2Z2L1-F1
#
_entry.id   AF-A0A2G2Z2L1-F1
#
_cell.length_a   1.000
_cell.length_b   1.000
_cell.length_c   1.000
_cell.angle_alpha   90.00
_cell.angle_beta   90.00
_cell.angle_gamma   90.00
#
_symmetry.space_group_name_H-M   'P 1'
#
loop_
_entity.id
_entity.type
_entity.pdbx_description
1 polymer ?
#
loop_
_entity_poly.entity_id
_entity_poly.type
_entity_poly.pdbx_seq_one_letter_code
_entity_poly.pdbx_strand_id
1 'polypeptide(L)'
;MHSPIGEVIFGGETMRFWDLRAPWLEPLRGPNGLDLSRLKKDIQPWQERRSMKYMTHAPLGSLNSVGGHLWHAGRAHAAAPGFEKGIDHDLEPVLS
;
A
#
# COMPACT_ATOMS: atom_id res chain seq x y z
N MET A 1 -6.08 -19.95 10.20
CA MET A 1 -7.50 -19.73 10.56
C MET A 1 -8.38 -20.34 9.48
N HIS A 2 -9.68 -20.51 9.73
CA HIS A 2 -10.61 -21.11 8.78
C HIS A 2 -11.69 -20.11 8.35
N SER A 3 -12.12 -20.22 7.10
CA SER A 3 -13.32 -19.53 6.60
C SER A 3 -14.59 -20.15 7.23
N PRO A 4 -15.76 -19.52 7.07
CA PRO A 4 -17.03 -20.08 7.53
C PRO A 4 -17.37 -21.46 6.93
N ILE A 5 -16.72 -21.85 5.82
CA ILE A 5 -16.90 -23.14 5.14
C ILE A 5 -15.70 -24.09 5.34
N GLY A 6 -14.76 -23.76 6.22
CA GLY A 6 -13.65 -24.62 6.59
C GLY A 6 -12.37 -24.49 5.74
N GLU A 7 -12.34 -23.65 4.70
CA GLU A 7 -11.11 -23.40 3.93
C GLU A 7 -10.03 -22.73 4.80
N VAL A 8 -8.77 -23.09 4.60
CA VAL A 8 -7.63 -22.39 5.21
C VAL A 8 -7.43 -21.05 4.48
N ILE A 9 -7.47 -19.95 5.24
CA ILE A 9 -7.43 -18.58 4.70
C ILE A 9 -6.44 -17.69 5.47
N PHE A 10 -6.15 -16.50 4.94
CA PHE A 10 -5.30 -15.51 5.61
C PHE A 10 -5.94 -14.86 6.85
N GLY A 11 -5.06 -14.52 7.79
CA GLY A 11 -5.27 -13.89 9.11
C GLY A 11 -5.90 -12.50 9.14
N GLY A 12 -6.42 -12.09 10.30
CA GLY A 12 -6.70 -10.68 10.62
C GLY A 12 -7.87 -10.09 9.83
N GLU A 13 -7.82 -8.77 9.60
CA GLU A 13 -8.91 -8.03 8.92
C GLU A 13 -9.10 -8.47 7.46
N THR A 14 -8.06 -9.05 6.83
CA THR A 14 -8.14 -9.57 5.46
C THR A 14 -8.96 -10.86 5.35
N MET A 15 -9.44 -11.42 6.47
CA MET A 15 -10.41 -12.53 6.45
C MET A 15 -11.64 -12.19 5.59
N ARG A 16 -12.06 -10.93 5.49
CA ARG A 16 -13.20 -10.51 4.67
C ARG A 16 -12.98 -10.60 3.15
N PHE A 17 -11.74 -10.84 2.70
CA PHE A 17 -11.36 -10.95 1.28
C PHE A 17 -10.86 -12.36 0.92
N TRP A 18 -11.31 -13.37 1.67
CA TRP A 18 -10.87 -14.76 1.52
C TRP A 18 -11.25 -15.43 0.18
N ASP A 19 -12.21 -14.82 -0.52
CA ASP A 19 -12.70 -15.15 -1.85
C ASP A 19 -11.77 -14.69 -2.98
N LEU A 20 -10.78 -13.83 -2.69
CA LEU A 20 -9.79 -13.38 -3.67
C LEU A 20 -9.09 -14.56 -4.35
N ARG A 21 -9.08 -14.54 -5.69
CA ARG A 21 -8.29 -15.43 -6.55
C ARG A 21 -7.34 -14.60 -7.38
N ALA A 22 -6.06 -14.94 -7.36
CA ALA A 22 -5.03 -14.18 -8.08
C ALA A 22 -3.95 -15.12 -8.65
N PRO A 23 -3.41 -14.86 -9.85
CA PRO A 23 -2.41 -15.73 -10.47
C PRO A 23 -1.14 -15.95 -9.62
N TRP A 24 -0.80 -14.98 -8.78
CA TRP A 24 0.36 -15.05 -7.88
C TRP A 24 0.05 -15.76 -6.54
N LEU A 25 -1.21 -16.11 -6.28
CA LEU A 25 -1.66 -16.76 -5.05
C LEU A 25 -2.24 -18.17 -5.29
N GLU A 26 -2.93 -18.40 -6.41
CA GLU A 26 -3.53 -19.70 -6.75
C GLU A 26 -2.55 -20.89 -6.68
N PRO A 27 -1.25 -20.77 -7.07
CA PRO A 27 -0.31 -21.89 -6.94
C PRO A 27 -0.16 -22.40 -5.49
N LEU A 28 -0.43 -21.55 -4.50
CA LEU A 28 -0.36 -21.87 -3.08
C LEU A 28 -1.69 -22.40 -2.51
N ARG A 29 -2.76 -22.44 -3.30
CA ARG A 29 -4.04 -23.06 -2.92
C ARG A 29 -4.07 -24.54 -3.29
N GLY A 30 -4.65 -25.34 -2.41
CA GLY A 30 -5.04 -26.72 -2.60
C GLY A 30 -6.56 -26.90 -2.46
N PRO A 31 -7.04 -28.15 -2.37
CA PRO A 31 -8.47 -28.46 -2.29
C PRO A 31 -9.20 -27.83 -1.11
N ASN A 32 -8.50 -27.56 0.00
CA ASN A 32 -9.06 -27.02 1.25
C ASN A 32 -8.59 -25.58 1.54
N GLY A 33 -8.31 -24.78 0.50
CA GLY A 33 -7.78 -23.42 0.65
C GLY A 33 -6.25 -23.38 0.62
N LEU A 34 -5.61 -22.51 1.41
CA LEU A 34 -4.15 -22.37 1.42
C LEU A 34 -3.45 -23.64 1.94
N ASP A 35 -2.49 -24.15 1.17
CA ASP A 35 -1.75 -25.37 1.49
C ASP A 35 -0.50 -25.05 2.34
N LEU A 36 -0.48 -25.56 3.57
CA LEU A 36 0.61 -25.34 4.53
C LEU A 36 1.96 -25.89 4.06
N SER A 37 1.97 -26.97 3.27
CA SER A 37 3.21 -27.55 2.76
C SER A 37 3.84 -26.66 1.70
N ARG A 38 3.02 -26.13 0.79
CA ARG A 38 3.44 -25.20 -0.27
C ARG A 38 3.87 -23.86 0.29
N LEU A 39 3.15 -23.33 1.28
CA LEU A 39 3.54 -22.09 1.95
C LEU A 39 4.93 -22.18 2.61
N LYS A 40 5.34 -23.37 3.07
CA LYS A 40 6.65 -23.56 3.70
C LYS A 40 7.79 -23.73 2.70
N LYS A 41 7.51 -24.19 1.48
CA LYS A 41 8.55 -24.71 0.57
C LYS A 41 8.53 -24.12 -0.84
N ASP A 42 7.37 -23.65 -1.30
CA ASP A 42 7.13 -23.44 -2.72
C ASP A 42 6.91 -21.96 -3.09
N ILE A 43 7.03 -21.04 -2.12
CA ILE A 43 6.95 -19.59 -2.38
C ILE A 43 8.10 -19.17 -3.28
N GLN A 44 7.77 -18.57 -4.43
CA GLN A 44 8.77 -18.12 -5.40
C GLN A 44 9.11 -16.63 -5.24
N PRO A 45 10.36 -16.19 -5.53
CA PRO A 45 10.76 -14.78 -5.41
C PRO A 45 9.95 -13.80 -6.28
N TRP A 46 9.35 -14.27 -7.37
CA TRP A 46 8.48 -13.41 -8.20
C TRP A 46 7.11 -13.19 -7.54
N GLN A 47 6.58 -14.17 -6.78
CA GLN A 47 5.33 -14.02 -6.03
C GLN A 47 5.52 -13.01 -4.90
N GLU A 48 6.65 -13.07 -4.19
CA GLU A 48 7.01 -12.10 -3.16
C GLU A 48 7.11 -10.67 -3.72
N ARG A 49 7.82 -10.50 -4.85
CA ARG A 49 7.89 -9.19 -5.52
C ARG A 49 6.52 -8.70 -5.95
N ARG A 50 5.64 -9.59 -6.41
CA ARG A 50 4.29 -9.23 -6.85
C ARG A 50 3.39 -8.87 -5.66
N SER A 51 3.43 -9.62 -4.57
CA SER A 51 2.67 -9.33 -3.36
C SER A 51 3.13 -8.02 -2.72
N MET A 52 4.44 -7.78 -2.65
CA MET A 52 5.01 -6.51 -2.21
C MET A 52 4.50 -5.35 -3.05
N LYS A 53 4.57 -5.46 -4.39
CA LYS A 53 4.10 -4.40 -5.30
C LYS A 53 2.63 -4.07 -5.08
N TYR A 54 1.77 -5.06 -4.88
CA TYR A 54 0.35 -4.82 -4.64
C TYR A 54 0.07 -4.23 -3.26
N MET A 55 0.85 -4.61 -2.25
CA MET A 55 0.74 -4.03 -0.92
C MET A 55 1.16 -2.55 -0.93
N THR A 56 2.29 -2.20 -1.56
CA THR A 56 2.80 -0.82 -1.62
C THR A 56 1.98 0.08 -2.54
N HIS A 57 1.15 -0.49 -3.39
CA HIS A 57 0.24 0.22 -4.29
C HIS A 57 -1.22 -0.18 -4.04
N ALA A 58 -1.58 -0.34 -2.76
CA ALA A 58 -2.97 -0.47 -2.38
C ALA A 58 -3.77 0.73 -2.91
N PRO A 59 -5.04 0.53 -3.34
CA PRO A 59 -5.88 1.59 -3.90
C PRO A 59 -6.41 2.53 -2.80
N LEU A 60 -5.50 3.18 -2.09
CA LEU A 60 -5.73 4.17 -1.04
C LEU A 60 -5.04 5.47 -1.45
N GLY A 61 -5.72 6.61 -1.30
CA GLY A 61 -5.15 7.91 -1.63
C GLY A 61 -6.06 9.06 -1.20
N SER A 62 -5.48 10.25 -1.05
CA SER A 62 -6.26 11.48 -0.86
C SER A 62 -6.80 12.00 -2.21
N LEU A 63 -7.75 12.93 -2.14
CA LEU A 63 -8.39 13.58 -3.30
C LEU A 63 -7.42 14.18 -4.32
N ASN A 64 -6.23 14.57 -3.90
CA ASN A 64 -5.28 15.24 -4.75
C ASN A 64 -4.12 14.30 -5.19
N SER A 65 -4.36 12.99 -5.14
CA SER A 65 -3.44 11.95 -5.62
C SER A 65 -2.19 11.76 -4.75
N VAL A 66 -2.34 11.93 -3.43
CA VAL A 66 -1.25 11.92 -2.45
C VAL A 66 -1.29 10.70 -1.55
N GLY A 67 -0.20 9.94 -1.61
CA GLY A 67 0.46 9.35 -0.46
C GLY A 67 1.72 10.14 -0.04
N GLY A 68 1.74 11.47 -0.27
CA GLY A 68 2.84 12.42 0.04
C GLY A 68 2.99 13.60 -0.95
N HIS A 69 2.37 13.54 -2.13
CA HIS A 69 2.48 14.55 -3.20
C HIS A 69 2.15 16.03 -2.82
N LEU A 70 1.10 16.39 -2.02
CA LEU A 70 0.81 17.79 -1.65
C LEU A 70 1.94 18.37 -0.85
N TRP A 71 2.43 17.56 0.10
CA TRP A 71 3.49 17.96 0.99
C TRP A 71 4.74 18.31 0.20
N HIS A 72 5.12 17.46 -0.75
CA HIS A 72 6.29 17.70 -1.60
C HIS A 72 6.07 18.80 -2.65
N ALA A 73 4.89 18.87 -3.28
CA ALA A 73 4.57 19.91 -4.25
C ALA A 73 4.48 21.29 -3.60
N GLY A 74 3.79 21.41 -2.47
CA GLY A 74 3.72 22.64 -1.68
C GLY A 74 5.08 23.07 -1.16
N ARG A 75 5.89 22.14 -0.63
CA ARG A 75 7.26 22.44 -0.18
C ARG A 75 8.18 22.85 -1.32
N ALA A 76 8.12 22.18 -2.48
CA ALA A 76 8.92 22.55 -3.65
C ALA A 76 8.49 23.91 -4.22
N HIS A 77 7.19 24.19 -4.25
CA HIS A 77 6.65 25.48 -4.67
C HIS A 77 7.02 26.61 -3.70
N ALA A 78 7.12 26.35 -2.39
CA ALA A 78 7.60 27.33 -1.40
C ALA A 78 9.13 27.52 -1.45
N ALA A 79 9.89 26.48 -1.78
CA ALA A 79 11.35 26.53 -1.85
C ALA A 79 11.87 27.24 -3.09
N ALA A 80 11.19 27.14 -4.24
CA ALA A 80 11.59 27.82 -5.47
C ALA A 80 11.69 29.36 -5.34
N PRO A 81 10.72 30.06 -4.71
CA PRO A 81 10.81 31.48 -4.39
C PRO A 81 11.49 31.77 -3.03
N GLY A 82 11.87 30.75 -2.25
CA GLY A 82 12.72 30.90 -1.06
C GLY A 82 12.02 31.23 0.27
N PHE A 83 10.70 31.01 0.38
CA PHE A 83 9.94 31.25 1.63
C PHE A 83 9.63 29.96 2.41
N GLU A 84 10.29 28.84 2.09
CA GLU A 84 10.02 27.55 2.71
C GLU A 84 10.37 27.47 4.20
N LYS A 85 11.12 28.46 4.72
CA LYS A 85 11.57 28.55 6.12
C LYS A 85 10.84 29.60 6.97
N GLY A 86 9.91 30.34 6.39
CA GLY A 86 9.21 31.44 7.06
C GLY A 86 9.13 32.69 6.20
N ILE A 87 8.40 33.69 6.70
CA ILE A 87 8.21 35.00 6.05
C ILE A 87 9.28 35.96 6.58
N ASP A 88 9.83 36.80 5.71
CA ASP A 88 10.74 37.86 6.09
C ASP A 88 9.97 38.94 6.89
N HIS A 89 10.48 39.27 8.09
CA HIS A 89 9.86 40.23 8.98
C HIS A 89 9.91 41.67 8.45
N ASP A 90 10.88 41.98 7.57
CA ASP A 90 11.05 43.32 7.00
C ASP A 90 10.33 43.48 5.65
N LEU A 91 9.88 42.38 5.05
CA LEU A 91 9.25 42.33 3.72
C LEU A 91 7.97 41.49 3.75
N GLU A 92 7.09 41.76 4.73
CA GLU A 92 5.82 41.05 4.85
C GLU A 92 4.87 41.44 3.69
N PRO A 93 4.49 40.53 2.78
CA PRO A 93 3.73 40.88 1.57
C PRO A 93 2.31 41.41 1.85
N VAL A 94 1.76 41.13 3.03
CA VAL A 94 0.38 41.54 3.41
C VAL A 94 0.32 42.96 3.98
N LEU A 95 1.46 43.53 4.40
CA LEU A 95 1.55 44.87 5.00
C LEU A 95 1.92 45.96 3.96
N SER A 96 2.02 45.59 2.69
CA SER A 96 2.26 46.52 1.56
C SER A 96 1.00 47.22 1.06
#